data_AF-A0A9D8JMP1-F1
#
_entry.id   AF-A0A9D8JMP1-F1
#
_cell.length_a   1.000
_cell.length_b   1.000
_cell.length_c   1.000
_cell.angle_alpha   90.00
_cell.angle_beta   90.00
_cell.angle_gamma   90.00
#
_symmetry.space_group_name_H-M   'P 1'
#
loop_
_entity.id
_entity.type
_entity.pdbx_description
1 polymer ?
#
loop_
_entity_poly.entity_id
_entity_poly.type
_entity_poly.pdbx_seq_one_letter_code
_entity_poly.pdbx_strand_id
1 'polypeptide(L)'
;MWINYVNEGISFILLVAIGFVLFKGLKKNEGYLSDREELLKRYLLFRGDIQVRLKVFGEDEQTYQDLLKNLSESWKNFKKTYDQYLLSLSRNTTKVKRGLQLLTLGLLINSGRLLVEAYFYSDMYSRVFYMAGKEVSNYVLVILSFLLLRSQTRRFLSLKGEPVKMERDILFYSNSLSQIGEKENLYNEFSPLEESGAGDGKKD
;
A
#
# COMPACT_ATOMS: atom_id res chain seq x y z
N MET A 1 -1.40 -39.70 -23.14
CA MET A 1 -0.23 -39.24 -22.35
C MET A 1 0.00 -37.74 -22.51
N TRP A 2 0.19 -37.21 -23.72
CA TRP A 2 0.44 -35.78 -23.97
C TRP A 2 -0.64 -34.83 -23.42
N ILE A 3 -1.92 -35.16 -23.57
CA ILE A 3 -3.04 -34.34 -23.06
C ILE A 3 -3.00 -34.18 -21.54
N ASN A 4 -2.59 -35.21 -20.79
CA ASN A 4 -2.50 -35.13 -19.33
C ASN A 4 -1.36 -34.21 -18.88
N TYR A 5 -0.21 -34.25 -19.57
CA TYR A 5 0.90 -33.34 -19.29
C TYR A 5 0.55 -31.88 -19.60
N VAL A 6 -0.20 -31.64 -20.68
CA VAL A 6 -0.69 -30.29 -21.02
C VAL A 6 -1.64 -29.79 -19.94
N ASN A 7 -2.54 -30.64 -19.46
CA ASN A 7 -3.52 -30.27 -18.42
C ASN A 7 -2.85 -29.96 -17.07
N GLU A 8 -1.86 -30.76 -16.67
CA GLU A 8 -1.06 -30.51 -15.46
C GLU A 8 -0.19 -29.26 -15.60
N GLY A 9 0.37 -29.03 -16.80
CA GLY A 9 1.12 -27.82 -17.12
C GLY A 9 0.27 -26.55 -17.01
N ILE A 10 -0.99 -26.58 -17.46
CA ILE A 10 -1.92 -25.45 -17.34
C ILE A 10 -2.20 -25.13 -15.86
N SER A 11 -2.51 -26.13 -15.03
CA SER A 11 -2.73 -25.92 -13.60
C SER A 11 -1.48 -25.37 -12.91
N PHE A 12 -0.30 -25.90 -13.25
CA PHE A 12 0.98 -25.41 -12.72
C PHE A 12 1.24 -23.95 -13.10
N ILE A 13 1.07 -23.59 -14.37
CA ILE A 13 1.27 -22.21 -14.86
C ILE A 13 0.29 -21.25 -14.16
N LEU A 14 -0.96 -21.64 -13.98
CA LEU A 14 -1.95 -20.82 -13.27
C LEU A 14 -1.57 -20.61 -11.80
N LEU A 15 -1.05 -21.64 -11.12
CA LEU A 15 -0.56 -21.52 -9.75
C LEU A 15 0.68 -20.60 -9.65
N VAL A 16 1.62 -20.73 -10.58
CA VAL A 16 2.78 -19.82 -10.68
C VAL A 16 2.32 -18.39 -10.93
N ALA A 17 1.34 -18.19 -11.82
CA ALA A 17 0.77 -16.87 -12.09
C ALA A 17 0.10 -16.26 -10.84
N ILE A 18 -0.59 -17.07 -10.03
CA ILE A 18 -1.15 -16.64 -8.74
C ILE A 18 -0.05 -16.13 -7.81
N GLY A 19 1.02 -16.91 -7.65
CA GLY A 19 2.17 -16.53 -6.83
C GLY A 19 2.81 -15.23 -7.31
N PHE A 20 2.99 -15.09 -8.62
CA PHE A 20 3.59 -13.90 -9.23
C PHE A 20 2.72 -12.64 -9.07
N VAL A 21 1.42 -12.73 -9.36
CA VAL A 21 0.47 -11.62 -9.21
C VAL A 21 0.41 -11.17 -7.75
N LEU A 22 0.40 -12.12 -6.82
CA LEU A 22 0.49 -11.81 -5.40
C LEU A 22 1.79 -11.11 -5.07
N PHE A 23 2.94 -11.73 -5.34
CA PHE A 23 4.24 -11.18 -4.97
C PHE A 23 4.41 -9.74 -5.46
N LYS A 24 4.07 -9.48 -6.73
CA LYS A 24 4.12 -8.13 -7.30
C LYS A 24 3.14 -7.17 -6.62
N GLY A 25 1.94 -7.66 -6.27
CA GLY A 25 0.94 -6.93 -5.51
C GLY A 25 1.42 -6.56 -4.10
N LEU A 26 1.95 -7.54 -3.36
CA LEU A 26 2.45 -7.39 -2.00
C LEU A 26 3.62 -6.41 -1.96
N LYS A 27 4.63 -6.58 -2.83
CA LYS A 27 5.81 -5.71 -2.90
C LYS A 27 5.42 -4.25 -3.17
N LYS A 28 4.43 -4.04 -4.04
CA LYS A 28 3.94 -2.69 -4.33
C LYS A 28 3.15 -2.09 -3.17
N ASN A 29 2.38 -2.90 -2.46
CA ASN A 29 1.68 -2.48 -1.25
C ASN A 29 2.63 -2.11 -0.11
N GLU A 30 3.71 -2.88 0.07
CA GLU A 30 4.76 -2.59 1.05
C GLU A 30 5.46 -1.26 0.75
N GLY A 31 5.78 -0.99 -0.52
CA GLY A 31 6.33 0.31 -0.92
C GLY A 31 5.41 1.48 -0.52
N TYR A 32 4.13 1.41 -0.87
CA TYR A 32 3.17 2.45 -0.48
C TYR A 32 3.00 2.62 1.04
N LEU A 33 3.12 1.54 1.81
CA LEU A 33 3.08 1.63 3.27
C LEU A 33 4.34 2.28 3.82
N SER A 34 5.51 1.93 3.29
CA SER A 34 6.80 2.51 3.67
C SER A 34 6.85 4.00 3.35
N ASP A 35 6.53 4.39 2.11
CA ASP A 35 6.56 5.80 1.67
C ASP A 35 5.63 6.66 2.54
N ARG A 36 4.48 6.09 2.94
CA ARG A 36 3.51 6.75 3.81
C ARG A 36 4.01 6.89 5.24
N GLU A 37 4.63 5.86 5.81
CA GLU A 37 5.25 5.93 7.14
C GLU A 37 6.40 6.94 7.16
N GLU A 38 7.17 7.01 6.08
CA GLU A 38 8.25 8.00 5.93
C GLU A 38 7.69 9.41 5.82
N LEU A 39 6.64 9.63 5.00
CA LEU A 39 5.94 10.91 4.90
C LEU A 39 5.43 11.38 6.27
N LEU A 40 4.87 10.47 7.06
CA LEU A 40 4.42 10.77 8.43
C LEU A 40 5.59 11.21 9.31
N LYS A 41 6.70 10.48 9.30
CA LYS A 41 7.89 10.84 10.09
C LYS A 41 8.41 12.22 9.69
N ARG A 42 8.50 12.49 8.38
CA ARG A 42 8.92 13.79 7.83
C ARG A 42 7.98 14.91 8.28
N TYR A 43 6.67 14.70 8.23
CA TYR A 43 5.69 15.69 8.72
C TYR A 43 5.78 15.92 10.23
N LEU A 44 5.98 14.88 11.03
CA LEU A 44 6.19 14.98 12.48
C LEU A 44 7.40 15.85 12.82
N LEU A 45 8.52 15.64 12.12
CA LEU A 45 9.74 16.45 12.28
C LEU A 45 9.49 17.92 11.93
N PHE A 46 8.83 18.17 10.79
CA PHE A 46 8.48 19.52 10.34
C PHE A 46 7.59 20.26 11.35
N ARG A 47 6.54 19.59 11.86
CA ARG A 47 5.65 20.17 12.87
C ARG A 47 6.37 20.46 14.19
N GLY A 48 7.21 19.53 14.65
CA GLY A 48 8.00 19.71 15.87
C GLY A 48 8.90 20.94 15.78
N ASP A 49 9.52 21.16 14.62
CA ASP A 49 10.36 22.33 14.38
C ASP A 49 9.56 23.65 14.35
N ILE A 50 8.41 23.70 13.67
CA ILE A 50 7.51 24.87 13.70
C ILE A 50 7.02 25.15 15.13
N GLN A 51 6.69 24.12 15.91
CA GLN A 51 6.24 24.30 17.29
C GLN A 51 7.32 24.89 18.19
N VAL A 52 8.59 24.56 17.96
CA VAL A 52 9.72 25.20 18.66
C VAL A 52 9.85 26.66 18.22
N ARG A 53 9.78 26.95 16.92
CA ARG A 53 9.83 28.34 16.41
C ARG A 53 8.68 29.19 16.94
N LEU A 54 7.46 28.66 17.01
CA LEU A 54 6.30 29.34 17.58
C LEU A 54 6.49 29.70 19.06
N LYS A 55 7.22 28.89 19.84
CA LYS A 55 7.56 29.20 21.23
C LYS A 55 8.64 30.28 21.36
N VAL A 56 9.57 30.36 20.39
CA VAL A 56 10.69 31.31 20.41
C VAL A 56 10.30 32.68 19.84
N PHE A 57 9.47 32.69 18.79
CA PHE A 57 9.06 33.90 18.06
C PHE A 57 7.62 34.33 18.37
N GLY A 58 7.03 33.84 19.46
CA GLY A 58 5.63 34.12 19.82
C GLY A 58 5.32 35.60 20.12
N GLU A 59 6.34 36.44 20.29
CA GLU A 59 6.19 37.88 20.53
C GLU A 59 6.10 38.71 19.23
N ASP A 60 6.52 38.16 18.09
CA ASP A 60 6.39 38.82 16.79
C ASP A 60 5.13 38.34 16.07
N GLU A 61 4.13 39.21 16.02
CA GLU A 61 2.79 38.91 15.51
C GLU A 61 2.80 38.58 14.00
N GLN A 62 3.72 39.17 13.21
CA GLN A 62 3.87 38.83 11.79
C GLN A 62 4.46 37.43 11.61
N THR A 63 5.57 37.14 12.29
CA THR A 63 6.21 35.82 12.24
C THR A 63 5.29 34.72 12.77
N TYR A 64 4.47 35.01 13.78
CA TYR A 64 3.49 34.06 14.31
C TYR A 64 2.38 33.72 13.29
N GLN A 65 1.82 34.71 12.61
CA GLN A 65 0.79 34.48 11.59
C GLN A 65 1.33 33.68 10.39
N ASP A 66 2.55 33.98 9.95
CA ASP A 66 3.21 33.26 8.85
C ASP A 66 3.50 31.80 9.21
N LEU A 67 3.97 31.53 10.44
CA LEU A 67 4.20 30.16 10.92
C LEU A 67 2.89 29.35 11.01
N LEU A 68 1.78 29.98 11.43
CA LEU A 68 0.47 29.34 11.45
C LEU A 68 -0.06 29.06 10.03
N LYS A 69 0.13 29.99 9.10
CA LYS A 69 -0.24 29.81 7.69
C LYS A 69 0.53 28.65 7.07
N ASN A 70 1.84 28.60 7.26
CA ASN A 70 2.72 27.51 6.81
C ASN A 70 2.30 26.17 7.42
N LEU A 71 1.92 26.13 8.70
CA LEU A 71 1.44 24.90 9.35
C LEU A 71 0.09 24.42 8.78
N SER A 72 -0.80 25.34 8.44
CA SER A 72 -2.09 25.04 7.80
C SER A 72 -1.91 24.51 6.37
N GLU A 73 -1.06 25.14 5.57
CA GLU A 73 -0.78 24.74 4.19
C GLU A 73 -0.03 23.42 4.12
N SER A 74 0.98 23.23 4.96
CA SER A 74 1.70 21.96 5.08
C SER A 74 0.81 20.81 5.53
N TRP A 75 -0.14 21.04 6.45
CA TRP A 75 -1.13 20.02 6.82
C TRP A 75 -2.03 19.64 5.64
N LYS A 76 -2.49 20.62 4.86
CA LYS A 76 -3.30 20.35 3.65
C LYS A 76 -2.51 19.51 2.63
N ASN A 77 -1.25 19.87 2.39
CA ASN A 77 -0.37 19.15 1.47
C ASN A 77 -0.07 17.74 1.97
N PHE A 78 0.29 17.59 3.25
CA PHE A 78 0.49 16.28 3.89
C PHE A 78 -0.75 15.40 3.75
N LYS A 79 -1.93 15.92 4.13
CA LYS A 79 -3.19 15.18 4.08
C LYS A 79 -3.52 14.73 2.65
N LYS A 80 -3.37 15.62 1.66
CA LYS A 80 -3.60 15.30 0.26
C LYS A 80 -2.71 14.16 -0.22
N THR A 81 -1.41 14.23 0.08
CA THR A 81 -0.44 13.19 -0.30
C THR A 81 -0.70 11.88 0.44
N TYR A 82 -1.02 11.95 1.73
CA TYR A 82 -1.38 10.80 2.56
C TYR A 82 -2.63 10.07 2.02
N ASP A 83 -3.70 10.83 1.71
CA ASP A 83 -4.92 10.29 1.12
C ASP A 83 -4.65 9.65 -0.26
N GLN A 84 -3.77 10.25 -1.06
CA GLN A 84 -3.37 9.71 -2.35
C GLN A 84 -2.64 8.36 -2.23
N TYR A 85 -1.80 8.18 -1.21
CA TYR A 85 -1.18 6.88 -0.90
C TYR A 85 -2.22 5.84 -0.47
N LEU A 86 -3.19 6.21 0.38
CA LEU A 86 -4.28 5.32 0.78
C LEU A 86 -5.14 4.87 -0.41
N LEU A 87 -5.48 5.81 -1.30
CA LEU A 87 -6.23 5.51 -2.53
C LEU A 87 -5.43 4.59 -3.45
N SER A 88 -4.13 4.84 -3.61
CA SER A 88 -3.24 4.01 -4.42
C SER A 88 -3.14 2.58 -3.89
N LEU A 89 -3.04 2.42 -2.56
CA LEU A 89 -3.02 1.10 -1.91
C LEU A 89 -4.35 0.35 -2.09
N SER A 90 -5.47 1.04 -1.89
CA SER A 90 -6.81 0.46 -2.08
C SER A 90 -7.03 -0.01 -3.52
N ARG A 91 -6.64 0.83 -4.50
CA ARG A 91 -6.74 0.52 -5.92
C ARG A 91 -5.87 -0.67 -6.30
N ASN A 92 -4.63 -0.72 -5.80
CA ASN A 92 -3.73 -1.84 -6.07
C ASN A 92 -4.27 -3.14 -5.45
N THR A 93 -4.72 -3.11 -4.21
CA THR A 93 -5.30 -4.27 -3.51
C THR A 93 -6.54 -4.80 -4.24
N THR A 94 -7.41 -3.92 -4.73
CA THR A 94 -8.58 -4.30 -5.52
C THR A 94 -8.18 -4.93 -6.85
N LYS A 95 -7.16 -4.40 -7.52
CA LYS A 95 -6.63 -4.95 -8.78
C LYS A 95 -6.04 -6.35 -8.57
N VAL A 96 -5.24 -6.54 -7.52
CA VAL A 96 -4.65 -7.84 -7.16
C VAL A 96 -5.74 -8.85 -6.82
N LYS A 97 -6.75 -8.44 -6.03
CA LYS A 97 -7.90 -9.29 -5.71
C LYS A 97 -8.65 -9.76 -6.95
N ARG A 98 -8.94 -8.85 -7.89
CA ARG A 98 -9.60 -9.21 -9.16
C ARG A 98 -8.74 -10.16 -10.01
N GLY A 99 -7.43 -9.92 -10.08
CA GLY A 99 -6.50 -10.82 -10.78
C GLY A 99 -6.50 -12.24 -10.18
N LEU A 100 -6.43 -12.34 -8.85
CA LEU A 100 -6.55 -13.61 -8.12
C LEU A 100 -7.87 -14.31 -8.39
N GLN A 101 -8.99 -13.58 -8.41
CA GLN A 101 -10.31 -14.14 -8.70
C GLN A 101 -10.37 -14.72 -10.12
N LEU A 102 -9.84 -14.02 -11.12
CA LEU A 102 -9.80 -14.52 -12.51
C LEU A 102 -8.94 -15.77 -12.65
N LEU A 103 -7.76 -15.80 -12.02
CA LEU A 103 -6.89 -16.98 -12.05
C LEU A 103 -7.51 -18.18 -11.30
N THR A 104 -8.17 -17.91 -10.18
CA THR A 104 -8.90 -18.95 -9.42
C THR A 104 -10.06 -19.51 -10.23
N LEU A 105 -10.79 -18.66 -10.94
CA LEU A 105 -11.88 -19.08 -11.82
C LEU A 105 -11.36 -19.92 -13.00
N GLY A 106 -10.21 -19.55 -13.57
CA GLY A 106 -9.51 -20.37 -14.57
C GLY A 106 -9.12 -21.75 -14.05
N LEU A 107 -8.60 -21.82 -12.81
CA LEU A 107 -8.31 -23.10 -12.15
C LEU A 107 -9.60 -23.93 -11.93
N LEU A 108 -10.69 -23.31 -11.45
CA LEU A 108 -11.97 -23.98 -11.24
C LEU A 108 -12.54 -24.57 -12.54
N ILE A 109 -12.47 -23.83 -13.64
CA ILE A 109 -12.90 -24.34 -14.95
C ILE A 109 -12.02 -25.53 -15.37
N ASN A 110 -10.69 -25.44 -15.18
CA ASN A 110 -9.80 -26.54 -15.53
C ASN A 110 -10.04 -27.80 -14.67
N SER A 111 -10.17 -27.64 -13.35
CA SER A 111 -10.50 -28.74 -12.43
C SER A 111 -11.87 -29.34 -12.74
N GLY A 112 -12.88 -28.52 -13.02
CA GLY A 112 -14.21 -28.97 -13.41
C GLY A 112 -14.19 -29.79 -14.70
N ARG A 113 -13.47 -29.33 -15.72
CA ARG A 113 -13.28 -30.07 -16.96
C ARG A 113 -12.62 -31.44 -16.72
N LEU A 114 -11.57 -31.49 -15.90
CA LEU A 114 -10.86 -32.73 -15.56
C LEU A 114 -11.73 -33.72 -14.78
N LEU A 115 -12.58 -33.23 -13.88
CA LEU A 115 -13.53 -34.07 -13.14
C LEU A 115 -14.64 -34.61 -14.03
N VAL A 116 -15.17 -33.80 -14.95
CA VAL A 116 -16.15 -34.25 -15.95
C VAL A 116 -15.54 -35.32 -16.86
N GLU A 117 -14.32 -35.10 -17.37
CA GLU A 117 -13.61 -36.08 -18.18
C GLU A 117 -13.38 -37.38 -17.39
N ALA A 118 -12.93 -37.29 -16.13
CA ALA A 118 -12.74 -38.45 -15.27
C ALA A 118 -14.06 -39.19 -14.97
N TYR A 119 -15.19 -38.49 -14.87
CA TYR A 119 -16.49 -39.10 -14.60
C TYR A 119 -17.06 -39.83 -15.83
N PHE A 120 -16.93 -39.27 -17.04
CA PHE A 120 -17.48 -39.87 -18.26
C PHE A 120 -16.58 -40.98 -18.84
N TYR A 121 -15.26 -40.93 -18.64
CA TYR A 121 -14.31 -41.89 -19.21
C TYR A 121 -13.80 -42.95 -18.22
N SER A 122 -14.20 -42.89 -16.94
CA SER A 122 -13.78 -43.87 -15.93
C SER A 122 -14.98 -44.62 -15.36
N ASP A 123 -15.04 -45.93 -15.62
CA ASP A 123 -16.02 -46.85 -14.99
C ASP A 123 -15.82 -46.99 -13.46
N MET A 124 -14.68 -46.50 -12.93
CA MET A 124 -14.34 -46.63 -11.52
C MET A 124 -14.40 -45.28 -10.78
N TYR A 125 -15.33 -45.20 -9.82
CA TYR A 125 -15.48 -44.10 -8.87
C TYR A 125 -14.18 -43.77 -8.10
N SER A 126 -13.33 -44.78 -7.83
CA SER A 126 -12.05 -44.59 -7.12
C SER A 126 -11.10 -43.61 -7.84
N ARG A 127 -11.12 -43.60 -9.18
CA ARG A 127 -10.28 -42.69 -9.99
C ARG A 127 -10.76 -41.24 -9.91
N VAL A 128 -12.06 -41.04 -9.80
CA VAL A 128 -12.68 -39.72 -9.62
C VAL A 128 -12.32 -39.16 -8.24
N PHE A 129 -12.42 -39.96 -7.18
CA PHE A 129 -12.03 -39.54 -5.82
C PHE A 129 -10.54 -39.20 -5.72
N TYR A 130 -9.67 -39.99 -6.36
CA TYR A 130 -8.24 -39.70 -6.40
C TYR A 130 -7.92 -38.38 -7.14
N MET A 131 -8.54 -38.16 -8.30
CA MET A 131 -8.41 -36.89 -9.05
C MET A 131 -8.94 -35.70 -8.26
N ALA A 132 -10.09 -35.84 -7.59
CA ALA A 132 -10.65 -34.80 -6.74
C ALA A 132 -9.71 -34.45 -5.59
N GLY A 133 -9.14 -35.44 -4.90
CA GLY A 133 -8.16 -35.20 -3.83
C GLY A 133 -6.90 -34.46 -4.32
N LYS A 134 -6.38 -34.85 -5.50
CA LYS A 134 -5.24 -34.17 -6.12
C LYS A 134 -5.58 -32.72 -6.48
N GLU A 135 -6.73 -32.46 -7.07
CA GLU A 135 -7.15 -31.10 -7.43
C GLU A 135 -7.36 -30.22 -6.19
N VAL A 136 -7.98 -30.76 -5.12
CA VAL A 136 -8.16 -30.04 -3.84
C VAL A 136 -6.84 -29.51 -3.27
N SER A 137 -5.73 -30.26 -3.45
CA SER A 137 -4.40 -29.83 -2.99
C SER A 137 -3.94 -28.52 -3.65
N ASN A 138 -4.30 -28.27 -4.91
CA ASN A 138 -3.97 -27.04 -5.63
C ASN A 138 -4.69 -25.83 -5.04
N TYR A 139 -5.89 -26.02 -4.47
CA TYR A 139 -6.67 -24.95 -3.86
C TYR A 139 -6.12 -24.49 -2.50
N VAL A 140 -5.25 -25.27 -1.86
CA VAL A 140 -4.55 -24.82 -0.63
C VAL A 140 -3.76 -23.55 -0.90
N LEU A 141 -3.04 -23.50 -2.03
CA LEU A 141 -2.29 -22.31 -2.44
C LEU A 141 -3.21 -21.13 -2.75
N VAL A 142 -4.38 -21.38 -3.35
CA VAL A 142 -5.40 -20.36 -3.60
C VAL A 142 -5.92 -19.78 -2.29
N ILE A 143 -6.25 -20.63 -1.31
CA ILE A 143 -6.75 -20.20 0.00
C ILE A 143 -5.68 -19.37 0.72
N LEU A 144 -4.44 -19.86 0.78
CA LEU A 144 -3.30 -19.13 1.35
C LEU A 144 -3.12 -17.78 0.67
N SER A 145 -3.28 -17.73 -0.65
CA SER A 145 -3.19 -16.51 -1.44
C SER A 145 -4.19 -15.43 -1.01
N PHE A 146 -5.45 -15.83 -0.81
CA PHE A 146 -6.48 -14.92 -0.32
C PHE A 146 -6.29 -14.55 1.16
N LEU A 147 -5.80 -15.47 2.00
CA LEU A 147 -5.49 -15.19 3.39
C LEU A 147 -4.36 -14.16 3.54
N LEU A 148 -3.29 -14.29 2.73
CA LEU A 148 -2.19 -13.32 2.68
C LEU A 148 -2.69 -11.93 2.27
N LEU A 149 -3.49 -11.86 1.21
CA LEU A 149 -4.10 -10.59 0.77
C LEU A 149 -5.00 -10.00 1.85
N ARG A 150 -5.79 -10.83 2.55
CA ARG A 150 -6.66 -10.41 3.65
C ARG A 150 -5.85 -9.89 4.84
N SER A 151 -4.74 -10.55 5.20
CA SER A 151 -3.85 -10.13 6.27
C SER A 151 -3.29 -8.73 6.00
N GLN A 152 -2.78 -8.49 4.79
CA GLN A 152 -2.33 -7.15 4.39
C GLN A 152 -3.45 -6.11 4.38
N THR A 153 -4.63 -6.47 3.88
CA THR A 153 -5.78 -5.56 3.85
C THR A 153 -6.26 -5.23 5.26
N ARG A 154 -6.14 -6.16 6.22
CA ARG A 154 -6.42 -5.90 7.64
C ARG A 154 -5.42 -4.94 8.25
N ARG A 155 -4.12 -5.10 7.95
CA ARG A 155 -3.10 -4.13 8.36
C ARG A 155 -3.51 -2.74 7.84
N PHE A 156 -3.83 -2.62 6.55
CA PHE A 156 -4.35 -1.38 5.96
C PHE A 156 -5.64 -0.83 6.60
N LEU A 157 -6.65 -1.67 6.86
CA LEU A 157 -7.92 -1.24 7.44
C LEU A 157 -7.79 -0.84 8.91
N SER A 158 -6.96 -1.56 9.68
CA SER A 158 -6.59 -1.18 11.05
C SER A 158 -5.93 0.20 11.07
N LEU A 159 -5.15 0.52 10.03
CA LEU A 159 -4.48 1.81 9.87
C LEU A 159 -5.43 2.94 9.42
N LYS A 160 -6.63 2.63 8.89
CA LYS A 160 -7.65 3.63 8.52
C LYS A 160 -8.30 4.30 9.75
N GLY A 161 -8.22 3.66 10.93
CA GLY A 161 -8.59 4.22 12.24
C GLY A 161 -7.44 4.88 12.99
N GLU A 162 -6.23 4.80 12.44
CA GLU A 162 -5.04 5.45 12.97
C GLU A 162 -4.95 6.97 12.78
N PRO A 163 -5.68 7.69 11.88
CA PRO A 163 -5.55 9.16 11.85
C PRO A 163 -5.97 9.83 13.17
N VAL A 164 -6.90 9.22 13.93
CA VAL A 164 -7.30 9.69 15.27
C VAL A 164 -6.24 9.36 16.34
N LYS A 165 -5.52 8.26 16.17
CA LYS A 165 -4.37 7.88 17.02
C LYS A 165 -3.14 8.71 16.69
N MET A 166 -2.87 8.95 15.41
CA MET A 166 -1.88 9.89 14.90
C MET A 166 -2.14 11.28 15.45
N GLU A 167 -3.36 11.83 15.40
CA GLU A 167 -3.64 13.14 16.01
C GLU A 167 -3.24 13.20 17.50
N ARG A 168 -3.45 12.12 18.26
CA ARG A 168 -2.97 12.02 19.64
C ARG A 168 -1.45 11.88 19.72
N ASP A 169 -0.84 10.96 18.99
CA ASP A 169 0.60 10.71 19.06
C ASP A 169 1.41 11.90 18.52
N ILE A 170 0.85 12.65 17.55
CA ILE A 170 1.38 13.92 17.03
C ILE A 170 1.27 15.04 18.09
N LEU A 171 0.23 15.06 18.94
CA LEU A 171 0.11 16.02 20.04
C LEU A 171 1.15 15.79 21.16
N PHE A 172 1.70 14.57 21.27
CA PHE A 172 2.62 14.18 22.34
C PHE A 172 4.07 13.89 21.88
N TYR A 173 4.42 14.15 20.62
CA TYR A 173 5.76 13.86 20.11
C TYR A 173 6.81 14.82 20.73
N SER A 174 7.65 14.30 21.64
CA SER A 174 8.74 15.04 22.25
C SER A 174 9.88 15.21 21.24
N ASN A 175 10.20 16.47 20.94
CA ASN A 175 11.18 16.87 19.95
C ASN A 175 12.60 16.52 20.43
N SER A 176 13.09 15.35 20.05
CA SER A 176 14.49 14.96 20.24
C SER A 176 14.98 14.25 19.00
N LEU A 177 15.47 14.99 18.01
CA LEU A 177 16.53 14.55 17.09
C LEU A 177 16.97 15.71 16.19
N SER A 178 18.23 16.08 16.37
CA SER A 178 19.00 17.07 15.63
C SER A 178 19.70 16.44 14.43
N GLN A 179 19.55 17.00 13.22
CA GLN A 179 20.66 17.23 12.29
C GLN A 179 20.24 18.12 11.12
N ILE A 180 21.06 19.11 10.83
CA ILE A 180 20.76 20.36 10.11
C ILE A 180 20.69 20.19 8.57
N GLY A 181 20.91 18.99 8.01
CA GLY A 181 20.91 18.74 6.56
C GLY A 181 19.56 18.34 5.94
N GLU A 182 18.65 17.71 6.69
CA GLU A 182 17.32 17.29 6.18
C GLU A 182 16.29 18.42 6.22
N LYS A 183 16.62 19.52 6.92
CA LYS A 183 15.69 20.60 7.26
C LYS A 183 15.20 21.35 6.02
N GLU A 184 16.08 21.64 5.07
CA GLU A 184 15.74 22.44 3.88
C GLU A 184 14.85 21.67 2.89
N ASN A 185 15.09 20.36 2.72
CA ASN A 185 14.25 19.48 1.91
C ASN A 185 12.84 19.32 2.50
N LEU A 186 12.71 19.23 3.82
CA LEU A 186 11.41 19.15 4.51
C LEU A 186 10.57 20.41 4.29
N TYR A 187 11.19 21.59 4.38
CA TYR A 187 10.49 22.84 4.10
C TYR A 187 10.03 22.92 2.64
N ASN A 188 10.88 22.54 1.68
CA ASN A 188 10.49 22.51 0.27
C ASN A 188 9.38 21.49 -0.06
N GLU A 189 9.29 20.37 0.68
CA GLU A 189 8.25 19.34 0.48
C GLU A 189 6.88 19.76 1.05
N PHE A 190 6.86 20.42 2.21
CA PHE A 190 5.60 20.70 2.94
C PHE A 190 5.16 22.16 2.88
N SER A 191 6.09 23.09 2.71
CA SER A 191 5.84 24.53 2.62
C SER A 191 6.78 25.08 1.54
N PRO A 192 6.59 24.71 0.26
CA PRO A 192 7.40 25.25 -0.82
C PRO A 192 7.30 26.76 -0.72
N LEU A 193 8.41 27.39 -0.37
CA LEU A 193 8.51 28.84 -0.37
C LEU A 193 8.09 29.25 -1.78
N GLU A 194 6.96 29.95 -1.90
CA GLU A 194 6.65 30.67 -3.13
C GLU A 194 7.91 31.45 -3.50
N GLU A 195 8.41 31.15 -4.70
CA GLU A 195 9.51 31.81 -5.42
C GLU A 195 10.38 32.70 -4.53
N SER A 196 11.52 32.14 -4.09
CA SER A 196 12.71 32.97 -3.85
C SER A 196 12.82 33.91 -5.03
N GLY A 197 12.47 35.18 -4.81
CA GLY A 197 12.40 36.20 -5.81
C GLY A 197 13.65 36.11 -6.68
N ALA A 198 13.42 35.94 -7.98
CA ALA A 198 14.39 36.34 -8.97
C ALA A 198 14.74 37.80 -8.64
N GLY A 199 15.90 38.00 -8.02
CA GLY A 199 16.47 39.31 -7.85
C GLY A 199 16.73 39.90 -9.23
N ASP A 200 15.98 40.93 -9.58
CA ASP A 200 16.45 42.07 -10.36
C ASP A 200 15.47 43.22 -10.04
N GLY A 201 15.83 44.25 -9.28
CA GLY A 201 17.01 45.07 -9.51
C GLY A 201 16.68 46.20 -10.48
N LYS A 202 15.73 47.09 -10.15
CA LYS A 202 15.72 48.50 -10.60
C LYS A 202 14.68 49.34 -9.86
N LYS A 203 15.18 50.11 -8.89
CA LYS A 203 14.78 51.50 -8.74
C LYS A 203 15.52 52.27 -9.83
N ASP A 204 14.75 52.92 -10.70
CA ASP A 204 14.99 54.28 -11.21
C ASP A 204 13.67 54.77 -11.83
#